data_AF-A0A9X4JVC1-F1
#
_entry.id   AF-A0A9X4JVC1-F1
#
_cell.length_a   1.000
_cell.length_b   1.000
_cell.length_c   1.000
_cell.angle_alpha   90.00
_cell.angle_beta   90.00
_cell.angle_gamma   90.00
#
_symmetry.space_group_name_H-M   'P 1'
#
loop_
_entity.id
_entity.type
_entity.pdbx_description
1 polymer ?
#
loop_
_entity_poly.entity_id
_entity_poly.type
_entity_poly.pdbx_seq_one_letter_code
_entity_poly.pdbx_strand_id
1 'polypeptide(L)'
;MITPLTSRSNKRKKNKTLILFGICLALLLTCGQVAMAAAAPAGTTPEKEQQAEKTAFTDVASDNPLWPYVHYLVAKGILKGYPDGTFQPAGDVTRAQLAKVLVLAKSIPLAEQTTPTFSDVTAEHWAFREIEAAAKSGLFQGYPAPSAPTPPLPGPRQFQCS
;
A
#
# COMPACT_ATOMS: atom_id res chain seq x y z
N MET A 1 26.78 37.63 49.30
CA MET A 1 25.73 36.64 49.59
C MET A 1 24.48 37.00 48.77
N ILE A 2 24.14 36.13 47.82
CA ILE A 2 22.82 35.66 47.33
C ILE A 2 21.66 36.69 47.12
N THR A 3 21.16 36.71 45.88
CA THR A 3 19.89 37.23 45.30
C THR A 3 18.61 36.73 46.01
N PRO A 4 17.34 37.17 45.74
CA PRO A 4 16.81 37.70 44.47
C PRO A 4 15.74 38.81 44.52
N LEU A 5 15.45 39.39 43.34
CA LEU A 5 14.22 40.15 43.06
C LEU A 5 13.31 39.34 42.13
N THR A 6 12.11 39.08 42.61
CA THR A 6 11.00 38.41 41.90
C THR A 6 10.11 39.37 41.13
N SER A 7 9.46 38.83 40.10
CA SER A 7 8.14 39.21 39.55
C SER A 7 8.11 40.23 38.41
N ARG A 8 7.98 39.73 37.17
CA ARG A 8 7.53 40.50 36.00
C ARG A 8 6.38 39.78 35.26
N SER A 9 5.16 40.13 35.68
CA SER A 9 3.93 40.34 34.90
C SER A 9 3.60 39.42 33.70
N ASN A 10 2.61 38.56 33.89
CA ASN A 10 2.01 37.62 32.94
C ASN A 10 0.72 38.19 32.28
N LYS A 11 0.83 39.31 31.53
CA LYS A 11 -0.35 40.04 30.97
C LYS A 11 -0.53 39.96 29.44
N ARG A 12 0.33 39.25 28.71
CA ARG A 12 0.27 39.15 27.21
C ARG A 12 -0.32 37.84 26.66
N LYS A 13 -0.52 36.80 27.48
CA LYS A 13 -1.01 35.48 27.01
C LYS A 13 -2.54 35.35 26.97
N LYS A 14 -3.26 36.11 27.81
CA LYS A 14 -4.73 35.99 27.94
C LYS A 14 -5.50 36.49 26.70
N ASN A 15 -4.88 37.33 25.89
CA ASN A 15 -5.51 38.02 24.75
C ASN A 15 -5.51 37.13 23.47
N LYS A 16 -4.57 36.19 23.37
CA LYS A 16 -4.46 35.28 22.22
C LYS A 16 -5.39 34.07 22.33
N THR A 17 -5.59 33.59 23.55
CA THR A 17 -6.50 32.47 23.82
C THR A 17 -7.98 32.86 23.64
N LEU A 18 -8.35 34.11 23.94
CA LEU A 18 -9.74 34.59 23.83
C LEU A 18 -10.20 34.81 22.37
N ILE A 19 -9.28 35.18 21.46
CA ILE A 19 -9.58 35.39 20.03
C ILE A 19 -9.74 34.04 19.29
N LEU A 20 -9.01 33.01 19.70
CA LEU A 20 -9.05 31.68 19.05
C LEU A 20 -10.34 30.91 19.34
N PHE A 21 -10.92 31.08 20.54
CA PHE A 21 -12.21 30.45 20.89
C PHE A 21 -13.41 31.09 20.20
N GLY A 22 -13.38 32.41 19.95
CA GLY A 22 -14.47 33.12 19.28
C GLY A 22 -14.62 32.75 17.79
N ILE A 23 -13.52 32.48 17.10
CA ILE A 23 -13.54 32.09 15.67
C ILE A 23 -14.08 30.66 15.50
N CYS A 24 -13.82 29.77 16.46
CA CYS A 24 -14.33 28.39 16.44
C CYS A 24 -15.84 28.31 16.70
N LEU A 25 -16.40 29.21 17.52
CA LEU A 25 -17.84 29.28 17.79
C LEU A 25 -18.64 29.88 16.62
N ALA A 26 -18.02 30.75 15.81
CA ALA A 26 -18.66 31.36 14.63
C ALA A 26 -18.62 30.48 13.37
N LEU A 27 -17.68 29.52 13.27
CA LEU A 27 -17.59 28.55 12.16
C LEU A 27 -18.52 27.34 12.32
N LEU A 28 -19.08 27.12 13.50
CA LEU A 28 -20.05 26.04 13.75
C LEU A 28 -21.51 26.44 13.46
N LEU A 29 -21.78 27.71 13.15
CA LEU A 29 -23.15 28.22 12.94
C LEU A 29 -23.55 28.38 11.46
N THR A 30 -22.69 28.03 10.50
CA THR A 30 -23.02 28.02 9.05
C THR A 30 -23.17 26.62 8.47
N CYS A 31 -23.02 25.55 9.26
CA CYS A 31 -23.26 24.17 8.81
C CYS A 31 -24.72 23.74 9.11
N GLY A 32 -25.67 24.58 8.70
CA GLY A 32 -27.08 24.41 9.00
C GLY A 32 -27.95 24.73 7.80
N GLN A 33 -27.80 23.98 6.70
CA GLN A 33 -28.84 23.83 5.69
C GLN A 33 -28.80 22.41 5.11
N VAL A 34 -29.82 21.66 5.50
CA VAL A 34 -30.23 20.33 5.05
C VAL A 34 -31.15 20.49 3.83
N ALA A 35 -31.24 19.43 3.01
CA ALA A 35 -32.21 19.12 1.93
C ALA A 35 -31.67 19.33 0.49
N MET A 36 -31.82 18.44 -0.49
CA MET A 36 -32.45 17.11 -0.60
C MET A 36 -32.00 16.43 -1.91
N ALA A 37 -32.20 15.11 -1.96
CA ALA A 37 -32.50 14.28 -3.15
C ALA A 37 -31.39 13.96 -4.18
N ALA A 38 -31.01 12.68 -4.26
CA ALA A 38 -31.15 11.85 -5.46
C ALA A 38 -30.78 10.38 -5.13
N ALA A 39 -31.68 9.47 -5.50
CA ALA A 39 -31.54 8.03 -5.41
C ALA A 39 -30.76 7.47 -6.62
N ALA A 40 -29.86 6.49 -6.40
CA ALA A 40 -29.50 5.33 -7.24
C ALA A 40 -28.16 4.71 -6.73
N PRO A 41 -27.77 3.47 -7.12
CA PRO A 41 -27.93 2.26 -6.32
C PRO A 41 -26.60 1.70 -5.76
N ALA A 42 -26.74 0.87 -4.72
CA ALA A 42 -25.83 -0.19 -4.24
C ALA A 42 -24.42 -0.24 -4.85
N GLY A 43 -23.45 0.37 -4.16
CA GLY A 43 -22.03 0.24 -4.42
C GLY A 43 -21.28 0.07 -3.11
N THR A 44 -21.45 -1.09 -2.47
CA THR A 44 -20.73 -1.47 -1.26
C THR A 44 -19.24 -1.64 -1.56
N THR A 45 -18.39 -0.75 -1.04
CA THR A 45 -16.94 -0.94 -0.79
C THR A 45 -16.51 0.21 0.12
N PRO A 46 -15.62 0.07 1.13
CA PRO A 46 -14.81 -1.08 1.54
C PRO A 46 -14.93 -1.39 3.06
N GLU A 47 -15.22 -2.63 3.40
CA GLU A 47 -14.83 -3.19 4.70
C GLU A 47 -13.90 -4.36 4.40
N LYS A 48 -12.60 -4.11 4.51
CA LYS A 48 -11.58 -5.15 4.55
C LYS A 48 -10.49 -4.75 5.53
N GLU A 49 -10.93 -4.53 6.75
CA GLU A 49 -10.13 -4.77 7.93
C GLU A 49 -10.69 -6.05 8.57
N GLN A 50 -9.83 -6.84 9.21
CA GLN A 50 -10.10 -8.14 9.82
C GLN A 50 -10.11 -9.38 8.89
N GLN A 51 -8.92 -9.95 8.66
CA GLN A 51 -8.75 -11.41 8.81
C GLN A 51 -7.28 -11.76 9.07
N ALA A 52 -6.80 -11.45 10.28
CA ALA A 52 -5.70 -12.19 10.90
C ALA A 52 -6.26 -13.52 11.45
N GLU A 53 -6.85 -14.33 10.58
CA GLU A 53 -7.35 -15.65 10.93
C GLU A 53 -6.32 -16.67 10.46
N LYS A 54 -5.69 -17.31 11.44
CA LYS A 54 -4.97 -18.59 11.37
C LYS A 54 -4.64 -19.03 9.92
N THR A 55 -3.66 -18.39 9.30
CA THR A 55 -3.24 -18.67 7.93
C THR A 55 -2.42 -19.96 7.88
N ALA A 56 -3.09 -21.09 8.09
CA ALA A 56 -2.56 -22.39 7.75
C ALA A 56 -3.00 -22.70 6.31
N PHE A 57 -2.04 -22.73 5.39
CA PHE A 57 -2.31 -23.16 4.02
C PHE A 57 -2.48 -24.68 4.00
N THR A 58 -3.47 -25.18 3.27
CA THR A 58 -3.78 -26.63 3.21
C THR A 58 -2.60 -27.44 2.64
N ASP A 59 -1.78 -26.83 1.81
CA ASP A 59 -0.65 -27.42 1.09
C ASP A 59 0.73 -27.12 1.72
N VAL A 60 0.77 -26.35 2.81
CA VAL A 60 2.00 -26.08 3.56
C VAL A 60 1.77 -26.50 5.02
N ALA A 61 2.02 -27.78 5.29
CA ALA A 61 1.96 -28.34 6.64
C ALA A 61 3.11 -27.83 7.52
N SER A 62 2.94 -27.88 8.85
CA SER A 62 3.90 -27.33 9.83
C SER A 62 5.24 -28.06 9.88
N ASP A 63 5.31 -29.28 9.36
CA ASP A 63 6.52 -30.09 9.19
C ASP A 63 7.27 -29.76 7.89
N ASN A 64 6.67 -28.98 6.98
CA ASN A 64 7.33 -28.55 5.75
C ASN A 64 8.42 -27.50 6.04
N PRO A 65 9.66 -27.66 5.54
CA PRO A 65 10.73 -26.66 5.70
C PRO A 65 10.37 -25.25 5.21
N LEU A 66 9.41 -25.10 4.29
CA LEU A 66 8.92 -23.82 3.79
C LEU A 66 7.99 -23.11 4.78
N TRP A 67 7.35 -23.85 5.67
CA TRP A 67 6.36 -23.34 6.62
C TRP A 67 6.83 -22.10 7.40
N PRO A 68 8.01 -22.08 8.05
CA PRO A 68 8.44 -20.91 8.82
C PRO A 68 8.59 -19.65 7.95
N TYR A 69 9.06 -19.80 6.70
CA TYR A 69 9.28 -18.67 5.79
C TYR A 69 7.96 -18.12 5.25
N VAL A 70 7.07 -19.01 4.81
CA VAL A 70 5.75 -18.62 4.28
C VAL A 70 4.95 -17.94 5.38
N HIS A 71 4.88 -18.54 6.57
CA HIS A 71 4.14 -17.97 7.69
C HIS A 71 4.71 -16.61 8.14
N TYR A 72 6.05 -16.46 8.14
CA TYR A 72 6.69 -15.18 8.45
C TYR A 72 6.30 -14.08 7.44
N LEU A 73 6.38 -14.36 6.13
CA LEU A 73 6.08 -13.38 5.09
C LEU A 73 4.59 -13.02 5.03
N VAL A 74 3.70 -13.97 5.34
CA VAL A 74 2.26 -13.74 5.43
C VAL A 74 1.93 -12.90 6.66
N ALA A 75 2.55 -13.18 7.81
CA ALA A 75 2.41 -12.34 9.01
C ALA A 75 2.90 -10.90 8.80
N LYS A 76 3.85 -10.70 7.87
CA LYS A 76 4.31 -9.37 7.42
C LYS A 76 3.43 -8.73 6.35
N GLY A 77 2.39 -9.41 5.86
CA GLY A 77 1.52 -8.92 4.79
C GLY A 77 2.20 -8.84 3.41
N ILE A 78 3.36 -9.47 3.23
CA ILE A 78 4.11 -9.47 1.97
C ILE A 78 3.55 -10.52 1.02
N LEU A 79 3.22 -11.70 1.56
CA LEU A 79 2.62 -12.79 0.83
C LEU A 79 1.15 -12.95 1.20
N LYS A 80 0.39 -13.42 0.23
CA LYS A 80 -1.01 -13.81 0.40
C LYS A 80 -1.25 -15.05 -0.43
N GLY A 81 -1.86 -16.07 0.17
CA GLY A 81 -2.26 -17.26 -0.56
C GLY A 81 -3.49 -17.02 -1.44
N TYR A 82 -3.89 -18.11 -2.09
CA TYR A 82 -5.01 -18.16 -2.99
C TYR A 82 -6.34 -18.18 -2.22
N PRO A 83 -7.45 -17.77 -2.86
CA PRO A 83 -8.77 -17.77 -2.22
C PRO A 83 -9.28 -19.18 -1.87
N ASP A 84 -8.68 -20.23 -2.43
CA ASP A 84 -8.95 -21.63 -2.12
C ASP A 84 -8.25 -22.13 -0.85
N GLY A 85 -7.44 -21.28 -0.19
CA GLY A 85 -6.69 -21.62 1.01
C GLY A 85 -5.32 -22.27 0.75
N THR A 86 -4.85 -22.31 -0.50
CA THR A 86 -3.53 -22.85 -0.86
C THR A 86 -2.47 -21.76 -1.02
N PHE A 87 -1.19 -22.13 -0.95
CA PHE A 87 -0.05 -21.26 -1.25
C PHE A 87 0.63 -21.60 -2.59
N GLN A 88 0.55 -22.85 -3.02
CA GLN A 88 1.14 -23.44 -4.23
C GLN A 88 2.67 -23.26 -4.30
N PRO A 89 3.43 -23.78 -3.32
CA PRO A 89 4.89 -23.56 -3.23
C PRO A 89 5.68 -24.16 -4.40
N ALA A 90 5.15 -25.18 -5.06
CA ALA A 90 5.77 -25.82 -6.23
C ALA A 90 5.39 -25.15 -7.56
N GLY A 91 4.49 -24.15 -7.52
CA GLY A 91 4.07 -23.42 -8.70
C GLY A 91 5.12 -22.43 -9.20
N ASP A 92 5.04 -22.12 -10.48
CA ASP A 92 5.88 -21.12 -11.10
C ASP A 92 5.58 -19.70 -10.59
N VAL A 93 6.63 -18.96 -10.23
CA VAL A 93 6.51 -17.56 -9.81
C VAL A 93 6.66 -16.64 -11.01
N THR A 94 5.62 -15.85 -11.28
CA THR A 94 5.67 -14.85 -12.36
C THR A 94 6.46 -13.61 -11.98
N ARG A 95 7.02 -12.90 -12.98
CA ARG A 95 7.73 -11.62 -12.76
C ARG A 95 6.87 -10.59 -12.05
N ALA A 96 5.58 -10.52 -12.36
CA ALA A 96 4.63 -9.61 -11.72
C ALA A 96 4.43 -9.93 -10.23
N GLN A 97 4.32 -11.21 -9.88
CA GLN A 97 4.26 -11.63 -8.48
C GLN A 97 5.56 -11.31 -7.74
N LEU A 98 6.72 -11.57 -8.36
CA LEU A 98 8.00 -11.23 -7.76
C LEU A 98 8.16 -9.71 -7.56
N ALA A 99 7.75 -8.90 -8.53
CA ALA A 99 7.77 -7.44 -8.41
C ALA A 99 6.96 -6.96 -7.20
N LYS A 100 5.75 -7.48 -7.03
CA LYS A 100 4.93 -7.19 -5.86
C LYS A 100 5.60 -7.59 -4.55
N VAL A 101 6.13 -8.80 -4.47
CA VAL A 101 6.81 -9.30 -3.26
C VAL A 101 7.99 -8.42 -2.90
N LEU A 102 8.83 -8.04 -3.87
CA LEU A 102 10.01 -7.21 -3.61
C LEU A 102 9.65 -5.79 -3.21
N VAL A 103 8.65 -5.18 -3.83
CA VAL A 103 8.17 -3.83 -3.48
C VAL A 103 7.63 -3.80 -2.05
N LEU A 104 6.82 -4.80 -1.67
CA LEU A 104 6.29 -4.92 -0.31
C LEU A 104 7.41 -5.22 0.69
N ALA A 105 8.30 -6.17 0.39
CA ALA A 105 9.40 -6.55 1.28
C ALA A 105 10.37 -5.39 1.54
N LYS A 106 10.62 -4.54 0.54
CA LYS A 106 11.48 -3.35 0.68
C LYS A 106 10.70 -2.10 1.11
N SER A 107 9.39 -2.20 1.34
CA SER A 107 8.52 -1.07 1.68
C SER A 107 8.67 0.12 0.70
N ILE A 108 8.79 -0.19 -0.59
CA ILE A 108 8.94 0.80 -1.65
C ILE A 108 7.57 1.44 -1.91
N PRO A 109 7.47 2.78 -1.96
CA PRO A 109 6.20 3.44 -2.28
C PRO A 109 5.75 3.05 -3.69
N LEU A 110 4.43 2.81 -3.83
CA LEU A 110 3.84 2.50 -5.12
C LEU A 110 4.02 3.67 -6.10
N ALA A 111 4.24 3.35 -7.38
CA ALA A 111 4.38 4.39 -8.38
C ALA A 111 3.05 5.11 -8.59
N GLU A 112 3.06 6.44 -8.69
CA GLU A 112 1.84 7.24 -8.94
C GLU A 112 1.55 7.46 -10.43
N GLN A 113 2.53 7.21 -11.30
CA GLN A 113 2.41 7.47 -12.74
C GLN A 113 1.31 6.67 -13.43
N THR A 114 0.48 7.28 -14.25
CA THR A 114 -0.59 6.58 -15.01
C THR A 114 -0.10 6.00 -16.33
N THR A 115 1.01 6.51 -16.86
CA THR A 115 1.59 6.08 -18.13
C THR A 115 2.47 4.83 -17.94
N PRO A 116 2.25 3.74 -18.68
CA PRO A 116 3.08 2.56 -18.61
C PRO A 116 4.50 2.79 -19.16
N THR A 117 5.51 2.23 -18.48
CA THR A 117 6.89 2.18 -18.98
C THR A 117 7.09 1.00 -19.94
N PHE A 118 6.40 -0.10 -19.67
CA PHE A 118 6.50 -1.34 -20.44
C PHE A 118 5.33 -1.49 -21.41
N SER A 119 5.60 -1.93 -22.63
CA SER A 119 4.59 -2.06 -23.70
C SER A 119 3.62 -3.24 -23.49
N ASP A 120 4.02 -4.23 -22.70
CA ASP A 120 3.24 -5.44 -22.41
C ASP A 120 2.43 -5.35 -21.10
N VAL A 121 2.56 -4.26 -20.34
CA VAL A 121 1.85 -4.01 -19.07
C VAL A 121 0.93 -2.81 -19.23
N THR A 122 -0.39 -3.05 -19.17
CA THR A 122 -1.37 -1.96 -19.22
C THR A 122 -1.58 -1.34 -17.83
N ALA A 123 -2.12 -0.12 -17.79
CA ALA A 123 -2.33 0.60 -16.53
C ALA A 123 -3.37 -0.07 -15.60
N GLU A 124 -4.25 -0.90 -16.17
CA GLU A 124 -5.29 -1.65 -15.48
C GLU A 124 -4.78 -2.97 -14.89
N HIS A 125 -3.54 -3.36 -15.15
CA HIS A 125 -2.99 -4.59 -14.62
C HIS A 125 -2.91 -4.52 -13.08
N TRP A 126 -3.37 -5.58 -12.40
CA TRP A 126 -3.35 -5.71 -10.94
C TRP A 126 -1.99 -5.44 -10.27
N ALA A 127 -0.87 -5.60 -10.98
CA ALA A 127 0.49 -5.42 -10.49
C ALA A 127 1.14 -4.12 -11.01
N PHE A 128 0.41 -3.29 -11.76
CA PHE A 128 1.00 -2.18 -12.51
C PHE A 128 1.81 -1.23 -11.62
N ARG A 129 1.22 -0.84 -10.49
CA ARG A 129 1.82 0.07 -9.52
C ARG A 129 3.13 -0.48 -8.95
N GLU A 130 3.13 -1.77 -8.60
CA GLU A 130 4.29 -2.47 -8.07
C GLU A 130 5.37 -2.66 -9.13
N ILE A 131 5.01 -3.04 -10.36
CA ILE A 131 5.96 -3.22 -11.48
C ILE A 131 6.71 -1.91 -11.77
N GLU A 132 5.97 -0.81 -11.87
CA GLU A 132 6.52 0.51 -12.13
C GLU A 132 7.41 1.01 -10.98
N ALA A 133 7.02 0.76 -9.72
CA ALA A 133 7.85 1.08 -8.56
C ALA A 133 9.14 0.25 -8.52
N ALA A 134 9.05 -1.03 -8.88
CA ALA A 134 10.19 -1.93 -8.95
C ALA A 134 11.16 -1.53 -10.08
N ALA A 135 10.64 -1.08 -11.22
CA ALA A 135 11.45 -0.54 -12.31
C ALA A 135 12.17 0.76 -11.90
N LYS A 136 11.45 1.71 -11.29
CA LYS A 136 12.03 2.98 -10.80
C LYS A 136 13.11 2.80 -9.75
N SER A 137 12.98 1.77 -8.91
CA SER A 137 13.96 1.43 -7.88
C SER A 137 15.12 0.56 -8.36
N GLY A 138 15.17 0.24 -9.66
CA GLY A 138 16.21 -0.57 -10.27
C GLY A 138 16.14 -2.06 -9.92
N LEU A 139 15.03 -2.53 -9.35
CA LEU A 139 14.81 -3.95 -9.05
C LEU A 139 14.44 -4.76 -10.29
N PHE A 140 13.83 -4.11 -11.27
CA PHE A 140 13.51 -4.71 -12.56
C PHE A 140 14.04 -3.86 -13.69
N GLN A 141 14.67 -4.53 -14.64
CA GLN A 141 14.98 -3.96 -15.95
C GLN A 141 14.03 -4.57 -16.98
N GLY A 142 13.64 -3.75 -17.96
CA GLY A 142 12.87 -4.23 -19.10
C GLY A 142 13.70 -5.10 -20.02
N TYR A 143 13.04 -6.01 -20.73
CA TYR A 143 13.68 -6.81 -21.76
C TYR A 143 13.68 -6.05 -23.08
N PRO A 144 14.81 -6.05 -23.82
CA PRO A 144 14.77 -5.63 -25.22
C PRO A 144 13.85 -6.57 -26.01
N ALA A 145 13.41 -6.08 -27.18
CA ALA A 145 12.56 -6.74 -28.17
C ALA A 145 12.80 -8.27 -28.35
N PRO A 146 11.83 -9.04 -28.87
CA PRO A 146 11.72 -10.51 -28.77
C PRO A 146 12.88 -11.39 -29.29
N SER A 147 13.99 -10.82 -29.75
CA SER A 147 15.22 -11.54 -30.08
C SER A 147 16.09 -11.89 -28.85
N ALA A 148 15.67 -11.53 -27.63
CA ALA A 148 16.38 -11.89 -26.40
C ALA A 148 16.14 -13.36 -26.00
N PRO A 149 17.12 -14.03 -25.37
CA PRO A 149 16.92 -15.37 -24.81
C PRO A 149 15.76 -15.38 -23.82
N THR A 150 15.09 -16.53 -23.70
CA THR A 150 13.90 -16.72 -22.87
C THR A 150 14.12 -16.12 -21.48
N PRO A 151 13.21 -15.25 -21.01
CA PRO A 151 13.38 -14.61 -19.72
C PRO A 151 13.40 -15.65 -18.58
N PRO A 152 14.14 -15.37 -17.50
CA PRO A 152 14.41 -16.32 -16.43
C PRO A 152 13.17 -16.68 -15.60
N LEU A 153 12.09 -15.92 -15.71
CA LEU A 153 10.84 -16.18 -14.99
C LEU A 153 9.67 -16.28 -15.96
N PRO A 154 8.82 -17.31 -15.80
CA PRO A 154 7.70 -17.56 -16.68
C PRO A 154 6.60 -16.51 -16.50
N GLY A 155 5.74 -16.41 -17.51
CA GLY A 155 4.54 -15.57 -17.46
C GLY A 155 4.28 -14.79 -18.75
N PRO A 156 3.05 -14.30 -18.93
CA PRO A 156 2.62 -13.64 -20.16
C PRO A 156 3.24 -12.25 -20.36
N ARG A 157 3.77 -11.62 -19.30
CA ARG A 157 4.35 -10.27 -19.35
C ARG A 157 5.77 -10.30 -18.80
N GLN A 158 6.70 -9.87 -19.64
CA GLN A 158 8.14 -9.91 -19.43
C GLN A 158 8.72 -8.52 -19.13
N PHE A 159 7.89 -7.47 -19.14
CA PHE A 159 8.28 -6.07 -18.98
C PHE A 159 9.10 -5.64 -20.19
N GLN A 160 8.46 -5.69 -21.37
CA GLN A 160 9.11 -5.33 -22.63
C GLN A 160 9.28 -3.82 -22.70
N CYS A 161 10.48 -3.36 -23.06
CA CYS A 161 10.70 -1.96 -23.36
C CYS A 161 9.86 -1.55 -24.59
N SER A 162 9.44 -0.29 -24.61
CA SER A 162 8.83 0.33 -25.79
C SER A 162 9.87 0.58 -26.88
#